data_AF-A0A1I7L6L4-F1
#
_entry.id   AF-A0A1I7L6L4-F1
#
_cell.length_a   1.000
_cell.length_b   1.000
_cell.length_c   1.000
_cell.angle_alpha   90.00
_cell.angle_beta   90.00
_cell.angle_gamma   90.00
#
_symmetry.space_group_name_H-M   'P 1'
#
loop_
_entity.id
_entity.type
_entity.pdbx_description
1 polymer ?
#
loop_
_entity_poly.entity_id
_entity_poly.type
_entity_poly.pdbx_seq_one_letter_code
_entity_poly.pdbx_strand_id
1 'polypeptide(L)' 'MKVIFLSIATTGSAEVVVTAGSSMDPDIVIADLLGRTVAYALETILARGYRLCFVSDHTLVLVTDDRPWQARRRAR' A
#
# COMPACT_ATOMS: atom_id res chain seq x y z
N MET A 1 -13.66 5.25 -2.66
CA MET A 1 -12.71 5.10 -1.54
C MET A 1 -12.11 3.71 -1.63
N LYS A 2 -10.79 3.61 -1.79
CA LYS A 2 -10.07 2.34 -1.69
C LYS A 2 -9.19 2.38 -0.46
N VAL A 3 -9.05 1.24 0.20
CA VAL A 3 -8.30 1.09 1.45
C VAL A 3 -7.30 -0.04 1.26
N ILE A 4 -6.07 0.17 1.74
CA ILE A 4 -5.00 -0.81 1.78
C ILE A 4 -4.56 -0.96 3.22
N PHE A 5 -4.47 -2.20 3.67
CA PHE A 5 -3.91 -2.57 4.95
C PHE A 5 -2.53 -3.19 4.71
N LEU A 6 -1.50 -2.69 5.39
CA LEU A 6 -0.18 -3.31 5.39
C LEU A 6 0.12 -3.76 6.81
N SER A 7 0.18 -5.06 7.03
CA SER A 7 0.62 -5.67 8.27
C SER A 7 2.13 -5.81 8.27
N ILE A 8 2.76 -5.51 9.39
CA ILE A 8 4.22 -5.47 9.54
C ILE A 8 4.65 -6.64 10.43
N ALA A 9 5.52 -7.49 9.92
CA ALA A 9 6.11 -8.60 10.66
C ALA A 9 7.64 -8.45 10.71
N THR A 10 8.18 -8.43 11.93
CA THR A 10 9.63 -8.51 12.14
C THR A 10 10.04 -9.97 12.01
N THR A 11 10.83 -10.30 11.00
CA THR A 11 11.50 -11.60 10.95
C THR A 11 12.76 -11.50 11.82
N GLY A 12 13.28 -12.57 12.41
CA GLY A 12 14.46 -12.51 13.31
C GLY A 12 15.77 -11.99 12.68
N SER A 13 15.74 -11.60 11.42
CA SER A 13 16.75 -10.86 10.67
C SER A 13 16.43 -9.34 10.76
N ALA A 14 17.32 -8.42 10.41
CA ALA A 14 16.98 -6.97 10.39
C ALA A 14 15.92 -6.58 9.32
N GLU A 15 15.16 -7.55 8.81
CA GLU A 15 14.22 -7.45 7.72
C GLU A 15 12.78 -7.39 8.24
N VAL A 16 12.13 -6.27 7.91
CA VAL A 16 10.72 -6.05 8.18
C VAL A 16 9.93 -6.48 6.95
N VAL A 17 9.12 -7.52 7.11
CA VAL A 17 8.26 -8.04 6.05
C VAL A 17 6.90 -7.34 6.12
N VAL A 18 6.49 -6.77 5.00
CA VAL A 18 5.12 -6.31 4.83
C VAL A 18 4.25 -7.44 4.30
N THR A 19 3.21 -7.76 5.05
CA THR A 19 2.10 -8.58 4.58
C THR A 19 0.90 -7.68 4.32
N ALA A 20 0.53 -7.52 3.06
CA ALA A 20 -0.56 -6.62 2.73
C ALA A 20 -1.92 -7.36 2.81
N GLY A 21 -2.87 -6.77 3.52
CA GLY A 21 -4.26 -7.21 3.60
C GLY A 21 -5.06 -6.85 2.34
N SER A 22 -6.36 -7.14 2.36
CA SER A 22 -7.26 -6.96 1.21
C SER A 22 -7.19 -5.54 0.62
N SER A 23 -7.02 -5.47 -0.70
CA SER A 23 -7.13 -4.25 -1.51
C SER A 23 -8.07 -4.51 -2.68
N MET A 24 -8.97 -3.57 -2.94
CA MET A 24 -9.85 -3.58 -4.11
C MET A 24 -9.22 -2.85 -5.31
N ASP A 25 -7.93 -2.49 -5.23
CA ASP A 25 -7.22 -1.82 -6.33
C ASP A 25 -6.47 -2.81 -7.22
N PRO A 26 -6.92 -3.04 -8.48
CA PRO A 26 -6.20 -3.90 -9.41
C PRO A 26 -4.85 -3.31 -9.85
N ASP A 27 -4.65 -1.98 -9.76
CA ASP A 27 -3.34 -1.41 -10.04
C ASP A 27 -2.34 -1.83 -8.95
N ILE A 28 -2.77 -1.93 -7.68
CA ILE A 28 -1.93 -2.33 -6.54
C ILE A 28 -2.06 -3.83 -6.29
N VAL A 29 -1.20 -4.59 -6.96
CA VAL A 29 -1.04 -6.02 -6.72
C VAL A 29 -0.34 -6.21 -5.38
N ILE A 30 -1.12 -6.60 -4.38
CA ILE A 30 -0.69 -6.80 -2.98
C ILE A 30 0.37 -7.90 -2.86
N ALA A 31 0.25 -8.96 -3.68
CA ALA A 31 1.23 -10.04 -3.73
C ALA A 31 2.63 -9.56 -4.16
N ASP A 32 2.72 -8.54 -5.02
CA ASP A 32 4.00 -8.01 -5.52
C ASP A 32 4.75 -7.18 -4.46
N LEU A 33 4.05 -6.79 -3.40
CA LEU A 33 4.60 -6.04 -2.27
C LEU A 33 4.99 -6.93 -1.09
N LEU A 34 4.65 -8.23 -1.11
CA LEU A 34 5.05 -9.18 -0.07
C LEU A 34 6.57 -9.40 -0.10
N GLY A 35 7.16 -9.52 1.09
CA GLY A 35 8.62 -9.71 1.23
C GLY A 35 9.43 -8.46 0.88
N ARG A 36 8.78 -7.31 0.66
CA ARG A 36 9.43 -6.01 0.54
C ARG A 36 9.55 -5.35 1.89
N THR A 37 10.47 -4.39 1.98
CA THR A 37 10.57 -3.50 3.12
C THR A 37 9.35 -2.56 3.19
N VAL A 38 9.03 -2.11 4.41
CA VAL A 38 7.97 -1.13 4.65
C VAL A 38 8.16 0.14 3.84
N ALA A 39 9.39 0.66 3.78
CA ALA A 39 9.72 1.87 3.04
C ALA A 39 9.36 1.75 1.56
N TYR A 40 9.80 0.68 0.89
CA TYR A 40 9.52 0.45 -0.53
C TYR A 40 8.02 0.30 -0.82
N ALA A 41 7.30 -0.46 0.02
CA ALA A 41 5.86 -0.63 -0.12
C ALA A 41 5.11 0.70 0.06
N LEU A 42 5.47 1.49 1.07
CA LEU A 42 4.91 2.81 1.32
C LEU A 42 5.16 3.76 0.16
N GLU A 43 6.40 3.89 -0.31
CA GLU A 43 6.74 4.76 -1.44
C GLU A 43 5.94 4.41 -2.70
N THR A 44 5.83 3.11 -3.00
CA THR A 44 5.05 2.61 -4.14
C THR A 44 3.57 2.99 -4.04
N ILE A 45 2.98 2.86 -2.86
CA ILE A 45 1.54 3.14 -2.64
C ILE A 45 1.28 4.65 -2.62
N LEU A 46 2.14 5.44 -1.96
CA LEU A 46 2.04 6.91 -1.91
C LEU A 46 2.20 7.55 -3.29
N ALA A 47 3.11 7.04 -4.13
CA ALA A 47 3.27 7.49 -5.52
C ALA A 47 2.01 7.30 -6.38
N ARG A 48 1.07 6.46 -5.93
CA ARG A 48 -0.23 6.22 -6.57
C ARG A 48 -1.37 7.07 -6.02
N GLY A 49 -1.05 8.09 -5.23
CA GLY A 49 -2.04 9.04 -4.71
C GLY A 49 -2.78 8.57 -3.45
N TYR A 50 -2.38 7.43 -2.89
CA TYR A 50 -2.84 7.03 -1.57
C TYR A 50 -2.24 7.92 -0.50
N ARG A 51 -2.98 8.09 0.58
CA ARG A 51 -2.58 8.85 1.76
C ARG A 51 -2.59 7.93 2.97
N LEU A 52 -1.54 8.01 3.77
CA LEU A 52 -1.45 7.30 5.03
C LEU A 52 -2.51 7.87 5.99
N CYS A 53 -3.39 7.02 6.48
CA CYS A 53 -4.53 7.40 7.32
C CYS A 53 -4.36 6.94 8.77
N PHE A 54 -3.73 5.78 8.99
CA PHE A 54 -3.49 5.23 10.31
C PHE A 54 -2.17 4.45 10.35
N VAL A 55 -1.48 4.54 11.49
CA VAL A 55 -0.23 3.84 11.78
C VAL A 55 -0.31 3.25 13.17
N SER A 56 0.02 1.97 13.30
CA SER A 56 0.30 1.29 14.55
C SER A 56 1.61 0.53 14.45
N ASP A 57 2.05 -0.06 15.58
CA ASP A 57 3.28 -0.85 15.68
C ASP A 57 3.38 -1.97 14.63
N HIS A 58 2.23 -2.49 14.18
CA HIS A 58 2.16 -3.62 13.26
C HIS A 58 1.28 -3.38 12.04
N THR A 59 0.75 -2.17 11.83
CA THR A 59 -0.21 -1.94 10.75
C THR A 59 -0.14 -0.51 10.19
N LEU A 60 -0.18 -0.40 8.86
CA LEU A 60 -0.36 0.85 8.14
C LEU A 60 -1.65 0.78 7.33
N VAL A 61 -2.49 1.79 7.44
CA VAL A 61 -3.72 1.91 6.66
C VAL A 61 -3.59 3.09 5.72
N LEU A 62 -3.72 2.81 4.42
CA LEU A 62 -3.65 3.82 3.37
C LEU A 62 -4.99 3.90 2.67
N VAL A 63 -5.44 5.12 2.41
CA VAL A 63 -6.71 5.39 1.74
C VAL A 63 -6.49 6.25 0.52
N THR A 64 -7.31 6.06 -0.50
CA THR A 64 -7.42 7.02 -1.60
C THR A 64 -8.88 7.35 -1.89
N ASP A 65 -9.10 8.62 -2.20
CA ASP A 65 -10.35 9.14 -2.71
C ASP A 65 -10.49 8.90 -4.23
N ASP A 66 -9.38 8.56 -4.88
CA ASP A 66 -9.36 8.43 -6.33
C ASP A 66 -10.28 7.30 -6.80
N ARG A 67 -11.18 7.69 -7.71
CA ARG A 67 -11.82 6.79 -8.67
C ARG A 67 -10.79 6.60 -9.79
N PRO A 68 -10.04 5.48 -9.84
CA PRO A 68 -8.83 5.39 -10.65
C PRO A 68 -9.06 5.37 -12.18
N TRP A 69 -10.31 5.43 -12.64
CA TRP A 69 -10.62 5.47 -14.07
C TRP A 69 -10.60 6.88 -14.69
N GLN A 70 -10.62 7.97 -13.90
CA GLN A 70 -10.72 9.34 -14.45
C GLN A 70 -9.38 10.07 -14.65
N ALA A 71 -8.37 9.84 -13.80
CA ALA A 71 -7.09 10.55 -13.91
C ALA A 71 -6.27 10.13 -15.16
N ARG A 72 -6.33 8.85 -15.54
CA ARG A 72 -5.63 8.31 -16.72
C ARG A 72 -6.26 8.72 -18.07
N ARG A 73 -7.49 9.25 -18.10
CA ARG A 73 -8.18 9.71 -19.35
C ARG A 73 -7.97 11.19 -19.67
N ARG A 74 -7.45 12.00 -18.74
CA ARG A 74 -7.19 13.44 -18.99
C ARG A 74 -5.77 13.74 -19.46
N ALA A 75 -4.89 12.72 -19.52
CA ALA A 75 -3.51 12.86 -19.96
C ALA A 75 -3.23 12.24 -21.36
N ARG A 76 -4.27 12.04 -22.16
CA ARG A 76 -4.17 11.66 -23.59
C ARG A 76 -5.00 12.57 -24.45
#